data_AF-A0A081G4L6-F1
#
_entry.id   AF-A0A081G4L6-F1
#
_cell.length_a   1.000
_cell.length_b   1.000
_cell.length_c   1.000
_cell.angle_alpha   90.00
_cell.angle_beta   90.00
_cell.angle_gamma   90.00
#
_symmetry.space_group_name_H-M   'P 1'
#
loop_
_entity.id
_entity.type
_entity.pdbx_description
1 polymer ?
#
loop_
_entity_poly.entity_id
_entity_poly.type
_entity_poly.pdbx_seq_one_letter_code
_entity_poly.pdbx_strand_id
1 'polypeptide(L)'
;MTDSIRLKHAAVMHRAMQRCKTKAHCYYQYHVRDTFRPKKEIEMPGHNYQIIEIAGSSTSSYEDAIKGAVAEAASRYEHLNWWEVKEMRGHIQDGAVAHYQVVLKIGFRLE
;
A
#
# COMPACT_ATOMS: atom_id res chain seq x y z
N MET A 1 20.07 -4.93 32.30
CA MET A 1 21.20 -5.45 31.49
C MET A 1 21.66 -4.42 30.44
N THR A 2 21.67 -3.14 30.82
CA THR A 2 21.86 -1.97 29.93
C THR A 2 23.03 -1.07 30.36
N ASP A 3 23.77 -1.46 31.42
CA ASP A 3 24.87 -0.66 31.97
C ASP A 3 26.26 -1.04 31.46
N SER A 4 26.49 -2.28 31.00
CA SER A 4 27.84 -2.69 30.56
C SER A 4 28.23 -2.13 29.18
N ILE A 5 27.27 -1.69 28.36
CA ILE A 5 27.52 -1.10 27.04
C ILE A 5 27.87 0.39 27.15
N ARG A 6 27.25 1.13 28.07
CA ARG A 6 27.60 2.55 28.34
C ARG A 6 29.01 2.70 28.90
N LEU A 7 29.43 1.80 29.78
CA LEU A 7 30.77 1.82 30.37
C LEU A 7 31.88 1.49 29.37
N LYS A 8 31.64 0.58 28.42
CA LYS A 8 32.62 0.28 27.35
C LYS A 8 32.79 1.43 26.36
N HIS A 9 31.71 2.14 26.02
CA HIS A 9 31.79 3.34 25.18
C HIS A 9 32.60 4.47 25.84
N ALA A 10 32.40 4.73 27.14
CA ALA A 10 33.15 5.76 27.86
C ALA A 10 34.67 5.47 27.91
N ALA A 11 35.06 4.20 28.08
CA ALA A 11 36.47 3.80 28.15
C ALA A 11 37.22 3.94 26.80
N VAL A 12 36.55 3.69 25.68
CA VAL A 12 37.11 3.92 24.33
C VAL A 12 37.29 5.41 24.05
N MET A 13 36.34 6.25 24.50
CA MET A 13 36.41 7.72 24.38
C MET A 13 37.59 8.32 25.15
N HIS A 14 37.88 7.79 26.34
CA HIS A 14 38.98 8.29 27.17
C HIS A 14 40.37 8.01 26.56
N ARG A 15 40.55 6.89 25.84
CA ARG A 15 41.81 6.58 25.12
C ARG A 15 41.96 7.32 23.79
N ALA A 16 40.86 7.57 23.07
CA ALA A 16 40.89 8.32 21.81
C ALA A 16 41.26 9.81 22.01
N MET A 17 40.87 10.41 23.14
CA MET A 17 41.19 11.81 23.45
C MET A 17 42.64 12.07 23.90
N GLN A 18 43.44 11.04 24.20
CA GLN A 18 44.82 11.20 24.71
C GLN A 18 45.91 11.21 23.62
N ARG A 19 45.56 11.10 22.34
CA ARG A 19 46.52 11.17 21.22
C ARG A 19 46.21 12.24 20.16
N CYS A 20 45.41 13.26 20.50
CA CYS A 20 45.04 14.32 19.55
C CYS A 20 45.70 15.66 19.92
N LYS A 21 46.51 16.23 19.02
CA LYS A 21 47.26 17.48 19.26
C LYS A 21 46.40 18.76 19.21
N THR A 22 45.12 18.72 18.82
CA THR A 22 44.18 19.85 18.98
C THR A 22 42.72 19.36 18.94
N LYS A 23 41.88 19.88 19.85
CA LYS A 23 40.48 19.43 20.09
C LYS A 23 39.53 19.59 18.88
N ALA A 24 39.82 20.52 17.97
CA ALA A 24 38.94 20.82 16.83
C ALA A 24 38.92 19.70 15.77
N HIS A 25 40.05 19.01 15.56
CA HIS A 25 40.15 17.99 14.51
C HIS A 25 39.45 16.67 14.91
N CYS A 26 39.41 16.36 16.21
CA CYS A 26 38.76 15.15 16.71
C CYS A 26 37.21 15.29 16.72
N TYR A 27 36.68 16.49 16.95
CA TYR A 27 35.23 16.74 16.93
C TYR A 27 34.63 16.55 15.52
N TYR A 28 35.36 16.99 14.48
CA TYR A 28 34.86 16.97 13.11
C TYR A 28 34.75 15.55 12.52
N GLN A 29 35.55 14.59 12.99
CA GLN A 29 35.54 13.22 12.49
C GLN A 29 34.45 12.32 13.12
N TYR A 30 33.94 12.67 14.32
CA TYR A 30 32.95 11.84 15.02
C TYR A 30 31.51 12.12 14.59
N HIS A 31 31.18 13.33 14.14
CA HIS A 31 29.79 13.66 13.76
C HIS A 31 29.38 13.26 12.34
N VAL A 32 30.30 12.87 11.47
CA VAL A 32 29.99 12.51 10.07
C VAL A 32 29.73 11.01 9.85
N ARG A 33 29.72 10.20 10.91
CA ARG A 33 29.52 8.74 10.82
C ARG A 33 28.10 8.26 11.16
N ASP A 34 27.19 9.17 11.53
CA ASP A 34 25.89 8.80 12.11
C ASP A 34 24.68 8.90 11.16
N THR A 35 24.90 8.99 9.83
CA THR A 35 23.80 9.18 8.87
C THR A 35 23.56 8.01 7.91
N PHE A 36 24.13 6.83 8.14
CA PHE A 36 23.79 5.64 7.35
C PHE A 36 23.05 4.60 8.18
N ARG A 37 21.83 4.93 8.58
CA ARG A 37 20.82 3.92 8.93
C ARG A 37 20.18 3.51 7.59
N PRO A 38 20.47 2.33 7.02
CA PRO A 38 19.69 1.86 5.89
C PRO A 38 18.24 1.78 6.37
N LYS A 39 17.33 2.47 5.68
CA LYS A 39 15.90 2.23 5.89
C LYS A 39 15.70 0.73 5.68
N LYS A 40 15.22 0.02 6.71
CA LYS A 40 14.74 -1.34 6.54
C LYS A 40 13.64 -1.24 5.49
N GLU A 41 13.94 -1.65 4.27
CA GLU A 41 12.96 -1.76 3.21
C GLU A 41 11.94 -2.78 3.72
N ILE A 42 10.73 -2.31 3.99
CA ILE A 42 9.63 -3.18 4.37
C ILE A 42 9.29 -3.87 3.06
N GLU A 43 9.81 -5.09 2.86
CA GLU A 43 9.27 -5.98 1.84
C GLU A 43 7.77 -6.05 2.09
N MET A 44 7.00 -5.41 1.21
CA MET A 44 5.56 -5.58 1.21
C MET A 44 5.32 -7.04 0.82
N PRO A 45 4.78 -7.88 1.71
CA PRO A 45 4.48 -9.26 1.34
C PRO A 45 3.60 -9.21 0.10
N GLY A 46 3.95 -10.00 -0.92
CA GLY A 46 3.19 -10.04 -2.16
C GLY A 46 1.72 -10.26 -1.86
N HIS A 47 0.86 -9.37 -2.36
CA HIS A 47 -0.58 -9.51 -2.22
C HIS A 47 -1.11 -10.26 -3.44
N ASN A 48 -1.76 -11.40 -3.20
CA ASN A 48 -2.47 -12.11 -4.25
C ASN A 48 -3.90 -11.54 -4.33
N TYR A 49 -4.37 -11.34 -5.56
CA TYR A 49 -5.70 -10.82 -5.82
C TYR A 49 -6.47 -11.80 -6.69
N GLN A 50 -7.75 -11.95 -6.40
CA GLN A 50 -8.68 -12.62 -7.31
C GLN A 50 -9.50 -11.57 -8.04
N ILE A 51 -9.71 -11.80 -9.33
CA ILE A 51 -10.55 -10.96 -10.17
C ILE A 51 -11.74 -11.81 -10.62
N ILE A 52 -12.94 -11.31 -10.40
CA ILE A 52 -14.20 -11.92 -10.85
C ILE A 52 -14.91 -11.02 -11.86
N GLU A 53 -15.75 -11.61 -12.70
CA GLU A 53 -16.62 -10.87 -13.61
C GLU A 53 -18.07 -10.91 -13.12
N ILE A 54 -18.72 -9.75 -13.06
CA ILE A 54 -20.12 -9.60 -12.66
C ILE A 54 -20.85 -8.69 -13.65
N ALA A 55 -22.09 -9.00 -13.97
CA ALA A 55 -22.95 -8.15 -14.79
C ALA A 55 -24.02 -7.49 -13.93
N GLY A 56 -24.06 -6.15 -13.97
CA GLY A 56 -25.12 -5.35 -13.36
C GLY A 56 -26.10 -4.86 -14.41
N SER A 57 -27.35 -4.64 -14.01
CA SER A 57 -28.36 -4.01 -14.85
C SER A 57 -29.21 -3.01 -14.07
N SER A 58 -29.71 -1.99 -14.76
CA SER A 58 -30.63 -0.99 -14.19
C SER A 58 -31.51 -0.42 -15.30
N THR A 59 -32.74 -0.01 -14.97
CA THR A 59 -33.61 0.78 -15.86
C THR A 59 -33.22 2.26 -15.90
N SER A 60 -32.41 2.72 -14.95
CA SER A 60 -32.22 4.15 -14.67
C SER A 60 -30.96 4.70 -15.34
N SER A 61 -29.79 4.10 -15.07
CA SER A 61 -28.51 4.54 -15.62
C SER A 61 -27.43 3.46 -15.53
N TYR A 62 -26.32 3.66 -16.24
CA TYR A 62 -25.12 2.82 -16.10
C TYR A 62 -24.50 2.89 -14.70
N GLU A 63 -24.52 4.06 -14.06
CA GLU A 63 -23.98 4.25 -12.71
C GLU A 63 -24.77 3.46 -11.66
N ASP A 64 -26.09 3.41 -11.81
CA ASP A 64 -26.96 2.61 -10.94
C ASP A 64 -26.70 1.10 -11.13
N ALA A 65 -26.54 0.66 -12.38
CA ALA A 65 -26.15 -0.72 -12.69
C ALA A 65 -24.79 -1.10 -12.08
N ILE A 66 -23.80 -0.20 -12.12
CA ILE A 66 -22.47 -0.39 -11.51
C ILE A 66 -22.59 -0.52 -10.00
N LYS A 67 -23.30 0.40 -9.34
CA LYS A 67 -23.50 0.38 -7.89
C LYS A 67 -24.19 -0.91 -7.43
N GLY A 68 -25.21 -1.35 -8.16
CA GLY A 68 -25.90 -2.62 -7.90
C GLY A 68 -24.96 -3.82 -8.01
N ALA A 69 -24.16 -3.90 -9.07
CA ALA A 69 -23.18 -4.97 -9.25
C ALA A 69 -22.11 -5.00 -8.14
N VAL A 70 -21.57 -3.83 -7.76
CA VAL A 70 -20.58 -3.75 -6.68
C VAL A 70 -21.20 -4.12 -5.33
N ALA A 71 -22.44 -3.71 -5.06
CA ALA A 71 -23.15 -4.08 -3.84
C ALA A 71 -23.38 -5.59 -3.74
N GLU A 72 -23.76 -6.24 -4.85
CA GLU A 72 -23.92 -7.70 -4.90
C GLU A 72 -22.58 -8.43 -4.76
N ALA A 73 -21.49 -7.89 -5.28
CA ALA A 73 -20.15 -8.43 -5.03
C ALA A 73 -19.76 -8.28 -3.56
N ALA A 74 -20.05 -7.13 -2.95
CA ALA A 74 -19.72 -6.83 -1.55
C ALA A 74 -20.50 -7.69 -0.55
N SER A 75 -21.64 -8.27 -0.95
CA SER A 75 -22.39 -9.21 -0.11
C SER A 75 -21.77 -10.62 -0.07
N ARG A 76 -20.89 -10.94 -1.03
CA ARG A 76 -20.30 -12.28 -1.21
C ARG A 76 -18.80 -12.33 -0.94
N TYR A 77 -18.09 -11.23 -1.17
CA TYR A 77 -16.63 -11.14 -1.08
C TYR A 77 -16.23 -9.99 -0.17
N GLU A 78 -15.24 -10.25 0.69
CA GLU A 78 -14.62 -9.24 1.54
C GLU A 78 -13.43 -8.60 0.83
N HIS A 79 -12.97 -7.45 1.36
CA HIS A 79 -11.80 -6.73 0.86
C HIS A 79 -11.83 -6.38 -0.64
N LEU A 80 -12.99 -5.96 -1.15
CA LEU A 80 -13.07 -5.37 -2.49
C LEU A 80 -12.16 -4.14 -2.57
N ASN A 81 -11.29 -4.10 -3.57
CA ASN A 81 -10.31 -3.02 -3.72
C ASN A 81 -10.61 -2.12 -4.92
N TRP A 82 -10.90 -2.71 -6.08
CA TRP A 82 -11.18 -1.96 -7.30
C TRP A 82 -12.17 -2.69 -8.20
N TRP A 83 -12.72 -1.93 -9.15
CA TRP A 83 -13.54 -2.44 -10.23
C TRP A 83 -13.13 -1.78 -11.55
N GLU A 84 -13.36 -2.48 -12.65
CA GLU A 84 -13.06 -2.04 -14.01
C GLU A 84 -14.23 -2.38 -14.93
N VAL A 85 -14.63 -1.45 -15.78
CA VAL A 85 -15.66 -1.69 -16.78
C VAL A 85 -15.07 -2.49 -17.93
N LYS A 86 -15.58 -3.70 -18.15
CA LYS A 86 -15.24 -4.53 -19.31
C LYS A 86 -16.10 -4.16 -20.51
N GLU A 87 -17.40 -3.96 -20.28
CA GLU A 87 -18.35 -3.69 -21.34
C GLU A 87 -19.57 -2.92 -20.83
N MET A 88 -20.10 -2.03 -21.68
CA MET A 88 -21.36 -1.32 -21.44
C MET A 88 -22.30 -1.59 -22.60
N ARG A 89 -23.51 -2.05 -22.30
CA ARG A 89 -24.56 -2.38 -23.27
C ARG A 89 -25.88 -1.75 -22.85
N GLY A 90 -26.75 -1.49 -23.82
CA GLY A 90 -28.13 -1.08 -23.58
C GLY A 90 -29.11 -2.04 -24.24
N HIS A 91 -30.16 -2.43 -23.53
CA HIS A 91 -31.31 -3.12 -24.10
C HIS A 91 -32.27 -2.08 -24.70
N ILE A 92 -32.64 -2.26 -25.97
CA ILE A 92 -33.56 -1.37 -26.68
C ILE A 92 -34.91 -2.08 -26.78
N GLN A 93 -35.96 -1.40 -26.35
CA GLN A 93 -37.35 -1.83 -26.50
C GLN A 93 -38.20 -0.67 -27.02
N ASP A 94 -39.02 -0.92 -28.04
CA ASP A 94 -39.92 0.07 -28.64
C ASP A 94 -39.23 1.37 -29.08
N GLY A 95 -37.97 1.27 -29.52
CA GLY A 95 -37.17 2.42 -29.96
C GLY A 95 -36.55 3.25 -28.83
N ALA A 96 -36.70 2.84 -27.57
CA ALA A 96 -36.11 3.48 -26.40
C ALA A 96 -35.17 2.54 -25.64
N VAL A 97 -34.24 3.10 -24.86
CA VAL A 97 -33.38 2.32 -23.97
C VAL A 97 -34.21 1.89 -22.76
N ALA A 98 -34.41 0.58 -22.60
CA ALA A 98 -35.17 -0.01 -21.50
C ALA A 98 -34.28 -0.36 -20.30
N HIS A 99 -33.09 -0.90 -20.56
CA HIS A 99 -32.14 -1.27 -19.51
C HIS A 99 -30.70 -0.94 -19.91
N TYR A 100 -29.95 -0.46 -18.94
CA TYR A 100 -28.51 -0.31 -18.96
C TYR A 100 -27.90 -1.57 -18.36
N GLN A 101 -26.93 -2.15 -19.05
CA GLN A 101 -26.19 -3.32 -18.61
C GLN A 101 -24.70 -3.02 -18.61
N VAL A 102 -24.02 -3.37 -17.52
CA VAL A 102 -22.58 -3.16 -17.37
C VAL A 102 -21.93 -4.43 -16.89
N VAL A 103 -20.91 -4.89 -17.61
CA VAL A 103 -20.06 -6.01 -17.19
C VAL A 103 -18.83 -5.43 -16.52
N LEU A 104 -18.61 -5.79 -15.27
CA LEU A 104 -17.51 -5.34 -14.43
C LEU A 104 -16.55 -6.48 -14.15
N LYS A 105 -15.25 -6.17 -14.15
CA LYS A 105 -14.24 -6.93 -13.42
C LYS A 105 -14.09 -6.33 -12.04
N ILE A 106 -14.11 -7.15 -11.00
CA ILE A 106 -13.92 -6.70 -9.61
C ILE A 106 -12.74 -7.46 -9.02
N GLY A 107 -11.76 -6.70 -8.51
CA GLY A 107 -10.57 -7.23 -7.87
C GLY A 107 -10.65 -7.10 -6.36
N PHE A 108 -10.35 -8.18 -5.65
CA PHE A 108 -10.27 -8.22 -4.20
C PHE A 108 -9.08 -9.06 -3.75
N ARG A 109 -8.56 -8.73 -2.56
CA ARG A 109 -7.40 -9.40 -1.99
C ARG A 109 -7.79 -10.77 -1.44
N LEU A 110 -6.93 -11.76 -1.65
CA LEU A 110 -7.00 -13.06 -0.99
C LEU A 110 -6.24 -13.01 0.35
N GLU A 111 -6.83 -13.59 1.38
CA GLU A 111 -6.16 -13.87 2.66
C GLU A 111 -5.39 -15.19 2.63
#